data_AF-A0A813GR62-F1
#
_entry.id   AF-A0A813GR62-F1
#
_cell.length_a   1.000
_cell.length_b   1.000
_cell.length_c   1.000
_cell.angle_alpha   90.00
_cell.angle_beta   90.00
_cell.angle_gamma   90.00
#
_symmetry.space_group_name_H-M   'P 1'
#
loop_
_entity.id
_entity.type
_entity.pdbx_description
1 polymer ?
#
loop_
_entity_poly.entity_id
_entity_poly.type
_entity_poly.pdbx_seq_one_letter_code
_entity_poly.pdbx_strand_id
1 'polypeptide(L)'
;VLRQQRNGKPSEAPIVIDYIASRRQLGGRGWPMVLAAEELCRQQGIGSLWSAADLTQDGVGAEPGLSETSVERRGPSAVDAHKRWGFVESSKKEWRTVGLELYDESRCRVLYMRKDLPAKLVMS
;
A
#
# COMPACT_ATOMS: atom_id res chain seq x y z
N VAL A 1 0.06 -8.63 -4.29
CA VAL A 1 -0.12 -8.75 -5.76
C VAL A 1 -0.15 -7.35 -6.33
N LEU A 2 0.64 -7.08 -7.36
CA LEU A 2 0.59 -5.82 -8.11
C LEU A 2 -0.32 -6.02 -9.31
N ARG A 3 -1.31 -5.16 -9.51
CA ARG A 3 -2.27 -5.25 -10.60
C ARG A 3 -2.44 -3.90 -11.27
N GLN A 4 -2.57 -3.94 -12.59
CA GLN A 4 -3.03 -2.79 -13.37
C GLN A 4 -4.50 -2.98 -13.68
N GLN A 5 -5.37 -2.08 -13.20
CA GLN A 5 -6.81 -2.16 -13.50
C GLN A 5 -7.10 -1.32 -14.74
N ARG A 6 -7.30 -1.99 -15.88
CA ARG A 6 -7.51 -1.33 -17.17
C ARG A 6 -8.97 -0.96 -17.34
N ASN A 7 -9.29 0.33 -17.15
CA ASN A 7 -10.58 0.92 -17.51
C ASN A 7 -10.43 2.03 -18.57
N GLY A 8 -9.31 2.09 -19.30
CA GLY A 8 -9.00 3.15 -20.27
C GLY A 8 -7.67 2.92 -21.02
N LYS A 9 -7.05 4.00 -21.52
CA LYS A 9 -5.76 3.95 -22.24
C LYS A 9 -4.66 3.31 -21.36
N PRO A 10 -3.75 2.49 -21.92
CA PRO A 10 -2.74 1.76 -21.13
C PRO A 10 -1.84 2.63 -20.25
N SER A 11 -1.57 3.88 -20.66
CA SER A 11 -0.73 4.85 -19.95
C SER A 11 -1.45 5.55 -18.79
N GLU A 12 -2.76 5.37 -18.64
CA GLU A 12 -3.59 6.06 -17.63
C GLU A 12 -4.19 5.09 -16.61
N ALA A 13 -4.01 3.78 -16.81
CA ALA A 13 -4.57 2.77 -15.90
C ALA A 13 -3.81 2.78 -14.56
N PRO A 14 -4.51 2.92 -13.42
CA PRO A 14 -3.88 2.94 -12.11
C PRO A 14 -3.20 1.61 -11.81
N ILE A 15 -2.08 1.69 -11.10
CA ILE A 15 -1.42 0.53 -10.51
C ILE A 15 -1.84 0.44 -9.05
N VAL A 16 -2.36 -0.72 -8.67
CA VAL A 16 -2.80 -1.03 -7.32
C VAL A 16 -2.00 -2.21 -6.76
N ILE A 17 -1.61 -2.11 -5.49
CA ILE A 17 -1.15 -3.25 -4.71
C ILE A 17 -2.34 -3.76 -3.92
N ASP A 18 -2.91 -4.88 -4.37
CA ASP A 18 -4.10 -5.46 -3.72
C ASP A 18 -3.74 -6.10 -2.37
N TYR A 19 -2.48 -6.52 -2.20
CA TYR A 19 -2.04 -7.20 -0.98
C TYR A 19 -0.52 -7.20 -0.81
N ILE A 20 -0.04 -6.86 0.38
CA ILE A 20 1.36 -7.00 0.81
C ILE A 20 1.39 -7.96 2.00
N ALA A 21 1.57 -9.25 1.74
CA ALA A 21 1.86 -10.21 2.79
C ALA A 21 3.33 -10.15 3.16
N SER A 22 3.61 -10.05 4.47
CA SER A 22 4.88 -10.50 5.02
C SER A 22 4.58 -11.43 6.19
N ARG A 23 5.43 -12.43 6.43
CA ARG A 23 5.32 -13.24 7.65
C ARG A 23 5.36 -12.30 8.86
N ARG A 24 4.43 -12.47 9.81
CA ARG A 24 4.33 -11.60 11.01
C ARG A 24 5.68 -11.42 11.72
N GLN A 25 6.46 -12.49 11.82
CA GLN A 25 7.82 -12.52 12.41
C GLN A 25 8.85 -11.66 11.67
N LEU A 26 8.58 -11.27 10.42
CA LEU A 26 9.49 -10.50 9.58
C LEU A 26 9.10 -9.02 9.47
N GLY A 27 8.08 -8.57 10.21
CA GLY A 27 7.90 -7.16 10.61
C GLY A 27 8.11 -6.11 9.52
N GLY A 28 7.37 -6.16 8.40
CA GLY A 28 7.38 -5.06 7.43
C GLY A 28 8.36 -5.20 6.26
N ARG A 29 8.87 -6.40 5.97
CA ARG A 29 9.59 -6.72 4.71
C ARG A 29 8.77 -6.59 3.42
N GLY A 30 7.57 -6.00 3.49
CA GLY A 30 6.84 -5.55 2.31
C GLY A 30 7.52 -4.38 1.59
N TRP A 31 8.40 -3.65 2.27
CA TRP A 31 9.04 -2.44 1.73
C TRP A 31 9.80 -2.65 0.40
N PRO A 32 10.67 -3.67 0.24
CA PRO A 32 11.30 -3.94 -1.05
C PRO A 32 10.31 -4.18 -2.20
N MET A 33 9.13 -4.76 -1.92
CA MET A 33 8.10 -4.94 -2.95
C MET A 33 7.45 -3.61 -3.34
N VAL A 34 7.26 -2.70 -2.38
CA VAL A 34 6.79 -1.33 -2.67
C VAL A 34 7.81 -0.61 -3.54
N LEU A 35 9.09 -0.65 -3.20
CA LEU A 35 10.16 -0.06 -4.03
C LEU A 35 10.19 -0.63 -5.46
N ALA A 36 10.04 -1.95 -5.59
CA ALA A 36 9.96 -2.58 -6.91
C ALA A 36 8.72 -2.12 -7.70
N ALA A 37 7.57 -2.01 -7.05
CA ALA A 37 6.35 -1.49 -7.67
C ALA A 37 6.51 -0.03 -8.10
N GLU A 38 7.14 0.82 -7.28
CA GLU A 38 7.45 2.21 -7.65
C GLU A 38 8.31 2.28 -8.90
N GLU A 39 9.36 1.45 -8.99
CA GLU A 39 10.25 1.44 -10.15
C GLU A 39 9.51 1.00 -11.42
N LEU A 40 8.63 -0.01 -11.33
CA LEU A 40 7.77 -0.40 -12.45
C LEU A 40 6.83 0.73 -12.87
N CYS A 41 6.24 1.46 -11.93
CA CYS A 41 5.41 2.63 -12.23
C CYS A 41 6.23 3.71 -12.95
N ARG A 42 7.44 4.04 -12.46
CA ARG A 42 8.33 5.02 -13.09
C ARG A 42 8.70 4.65 -14.52
N GLN A 43 9.01 3.38 -14.78
CA GLN A 43 9.34 2.89 -16.13
C GLN A 43 8.16 3.02 -17.10
N GLN A 44 6.92 2.98 -16.59
CA GLN A 44 5.70 3.10 -17.39
C GLN A 44 5.13 4.53 -17.43
N GLY A 45 5.80 5.51 -16.79
CA GLY A 45 5.31 6.89 -16.70
C GLY A 45 4.09 7.07 -15.79
N ILE A 46 3.85 6.13 -14.88
CA ILE A 46 2.72 6.13 -13.96
C ILE A 46 3.09 6.93 -12.71
N GLY A 47 2.38 8.03 -12.46
CA GLY A 47 2.70 8.99 -11.40
C GLY A 47 2.16 8.66 -10.02
N SER A 48 1.40 7.57 -9.85
CA SER A 48 0.84 7.20 -8.55
C SER A 48 0.73 5.70 -8.36
N LEU A 49 0.85 5.26 -7.12
CA LEU A 49 0.68 3.89 -6.67
C LEU A 49 -0.44 3.83 -5.64
N TRP A 50 -1.39 2.91 -5.81
CA TRP A 50 -2.57 2.80 -4.96
C TRP A 50 -2.49 1.52 -4.12
N SER A 51 -3.03 1.55 -2.91
CA SER A 51 -3.07 0.39 -2.02
C SER A 51 -4.21 0.49 -1.01
N ALA A 52 -4.72 -0.64 -0.54
CA ALA A 52 -5.72 -0.71 0.52
C ALA A 52 -5.12 -1.39 1.75
N ALA A 53 -5.03 -0.66 2.87
CA ALA A 53 -4.53 -1.20 4.13
C ALA A 53 -5.64 -1.97 4.85
N ASP A 54 -5.41 -3.26 5.10
CA ASP A 54 -6.31 -4.13 5.85
C ASP A 54 -6.34 -3.74 7.35
N LEU A 55 -7.48 -3.24 7.80
CA LEU A 55 -7.68 -2.77 9.18
C LEU A 55 -7.77 -3.90 10.20
N THR A 56 -7.86 -5.16 9.75
CA THR A 56 -7.78 -6.33 10.65
C THR A 56 -6.34 -6.66 11.04
N GLN A 57 -5.34 -6.11 10.32
CA GLN A 57 -3.92 -6.21 10.67
C GLN A 57 -3.52 -5.03 11.56
N ASP A 58 -4.05 -4.99 12.77
CA ASP A 58 -3.89 -3.90 13.74
C ASP A 58 -2.62 -4.01 14.61
N GLY A 59 -1.79 -5.02 14.34
CA GLY A 59 -0.55 -5.29 15.07
C GLY A 59 -0.73 -6.12 16.34
N VAL A 60 -1.96 -6.53 16.69
CA VAL A 60 -2.24 -7.41 17.83
C VAL A 60 -1.79 -8.84 17.50
N GLY A 61 -1.03 -9.45 18.41
CA GLY A 61 -0.49 -10.81 18.23
C GLY A 61 0.75 -10.88 17.32
N ALA A 62 1.40 -9.75 17.04
CA ALA A 62 2.79 -9.77 16.60
C ALA A 62 3.67 -10.30 17.74
N GLU A 63 4.53 -11.29 17.46
CA GLU A 63 5.48 -11.82 18.43
C GLU A 63 6.30 -10.67 19.03
N PRO A 64 6.44 -10.59 20.37
CA PRO A 64 7.24 -9.54 21.00
C PRO A 64 8.70 -9.69 20.57
N GLY A 65 9.20 -8.75 19.78
CA GLY A 65 10.63 -8.60 19.60
C GLY A 65 11.22 -8.04 20.90
N LEU A 66 11.94 -8.87 21.67
CA LEU A 66 12.97 -8.60 22.70
C LEU A 66 12.93 -7.27 23.50
N SER A 67 11.79 -6.60 23.64
CA SER A 67 11.63 -5.37 24.40
C SER A 67 10.92 -5.72 25.70
N GLU A 68 11.66 -5.61 26.80
CA GLU A 68 11.23 -6.01 28.16
C GLU A 68 10.16 -5.09 28.78
N THR A 69 9.70 -4.06 28.08
CA THR A 69 8.66 -3.16 28.59
C THR A 69 7.28 -3.58 28.10
N SER A 70 6.55 -4.23 29.00
CA SER A 70 5.24 -4.88 28.83
C SER A 70 4.05 -3.97 28.48
N VAL A 71 4.28 -2.70 28.12
CA VAL A 71 3.21 -1.72 27.81
C VAL A 71 3.01 -1.50 26.31
N GLU A 72 3.97 -1.86 25.45
CA GLU A 72 3.94 -1.59 24.00
C GLU A 72 3.98 -2.86 23.12
N ARG A 73 3.26 -3.93 23.50
CA ARG A 73 3.24 -5.21 22.75
C ARG A 73 2.36 -5.19 21.48
N ARG A 74 2.28 -4.06 20.76
CA ARG A 74 1.66 -4.03 19.43
C ARG A 74 2.74 -3.86 18.38
N GLY A 75 2.79 -4.79 17.44
CA GLY A 75 3.56 -4.60 16.22
C GLY A 75 2.97 -3.44 15.40
N PRO A 76 3.71 -2.93 14.39
CA PRO A 76 3.15 -1.91 13.50
C PRO A 76 1.93 -2.46 12.76
N SER A 77 0.83 -1.70 12.72
CA SER A 77 -0.35 -2.06 11.94
C SER A 77 -0.06 -1.97 10.44
N ALA A 78 -0.96 -2.53 9.61
CA ALA A 78 -0.88 -2.34 8.16
C ALA A 78 -0.94 -0.85 7.78
N VAL A 79 -1.73 -0.05 8.49
CA VAL A 79 -1.81 1.41 8.27
C VAL A 79 -0.47 2.08 8.60
N ASP A 80 0.16 1.73 9.73
CA ASP A 80 1.47 2.28 10.12
C ASP A 80 2.56 1.89 9.12
N ALA A 81 2.51 0.66 8.60
CA ALA A 81 3.43 0.22 7.55
C ALA A 81 3.26 1.07 6.28
N HIS A 82 2.03 1.27 5.80
CA HIS A 82 1.75 2.11 4.63
C HIS A 82 2.21 3.56 4.83
N LYS A 83 1.91 4.16 5.99
CA LYS A 83 2.35 5.52 6.33
C LYS A 83 3.87 5.64 6.31
N ARG A 84 4.61 4.69 6.92
CA ARG A 84 6.08 4.65 6.87
C ARG A 84 6.63 4.49 5.45
N TRP A 85 5.88 3.84 4.56
CA TRP A 85 6.24 3.69 3.15
C TRP A 85 5.85 4.90 2.29
N GLY A 86 5.31 5.97 2.89
CA GLY A 86 4.97 7.21 2.19
C GLY A 86 3.60 7.20 1.52
N PHE A 87 2.72 6.24 1.86
CA PHE A 87 1.32 6.32 1.45
C PHE A 87 0.57 7.30 2.34
N VAL A 88 -0.35 8.04 1.73
CA VAL A 88 -1.32 8.91 2.37
C VAL A 88 -2.73 8.35 2.20
N GLU A 89 -3.62 8.71 3.12
CA GLU A 89 -5.02 8.30 3.04
C GLU A 89 -5.68 8.90 1.80
N SER A 90 -6.57 8.13 1.19
CA SER A 90 -7.36 8.57 0.06
C SER A 90 -8.83 8.23 0.28
N SER A 91 -9.70 9.06 -0.25
CA SER A 91 -11.14 8.85 -0.20
C SER A 91 -11.57 7.75 -1.18
N LYS A 92 -12.69 7.08 -0.88
CA LYS A 92 -13.37 6.18 -1.83
C LYS A 92 -13.70 6.86 -3.17
N LYS A 93 -13.94 8.17 -3.13
CA LYS A 93 -14.21 8.98 -4.33
C LYS A 93 -12.98 9.04 -5.23
N GLU A 94 -11.83 9.45 -4.70
CA GLU A 94 -10.56 9.48 -5.45
C GLU A 94 -10.18 8.11 -6.00
N TRP A 95 -10.34 7.05 -5.20
CA TRP A 95 -10.11 5.66 -5.61
C TRP A 95 -10.95 5.27 -6.84
N ARG A 96 -12.25 5.59 -6.83
CA ARG A 96 -13.14 5.36 -7.98
C ARG A 96 -12.83 6.26 -9.17
N THR A 97 -12.40 7.50 -8.93
CA THR A 97 -12.07 8.46 -9.99
C THR A 97 -10.92 7.95 -10.86
N VAL A 98 -9.96 7.21 -10.28
CA VAL A 98 -8.90 6.55 -11.06
C VAL A 98 -9.33 5.23 -11.69
N GLY A 99 -10.59 4.81 -11.52
CA GLY A 99 -11.15 3.61 -12.14
C GLY A 99 -10.92 2.33 -11.35
N LEU A 100 -10.53 2.40 -10.08
CA LEU A 100 -10.42 1.25 -9.19
C LEU A 100 -11.78 0.90 -8.56
N GLU A 101 -12.04 -0.39 -8.43
CA GLU A 101 -13.22 -0.90 -7.74
C GLU A 101 -13.04 -0.83 -6.22
N LEU A 102 -14.13 -0.59 -5.50
CA LEU A 102 -14.11 -0.65 -4.04
C LEU A 102 -14.13 -2.11 -3.58
N TYR A 103 -13.44 -2.38 -2.47
CA TYR A 103 -13.58 -3.65 -1.77
C TYR A 103 -14.99 -3.80 -1.19
N ASP A 104 -15.46 -5.04 -1.08
CA ASP A 104 -16.72 -5.36 -0.41
C ASP A 104 -16.63 -5.04 1.09
N GLU A 105 -17.23 -3.93 1.49
CA GLU A 105 -17.16 -3.40 2.86
C GLU A 105 -17.90 -4.28 3.89
N SER A 106 -18.75 -5.20 3.44
CA SER A 106 -19.38 -6.19 4.33
C SER A 106 -18.42 -7.30 4.74
N ARG A 107 -17.35 -7.52 3.96
CA ARG A 107 -16.36 -8.59 4.16
C ARG A 107 -14.96 -8.07 4.49
N CYS A 108 -14.64 -6.87 4.03
CA CYS A 108 -13.29 -6.29 4.10
C CYS A 108 -13.36 -4.92 4.79
N ARG A 109 -12.56 -4.75 5.85
CA ARG A 109 -12.36 -3.45 6.48
C ARG A 109 -11.02 -2.90 6.01
N VAL A 110 -11.06 -1.94 5.09
CA VAL A 110 -9.84 -1.37 4.50
C VAL A 110 -9.81 0.14 4.61
N LEU A 111 -8.59 0.69 4.66
CA LEU A 111 -8.31 2.10 4.45
C LEU A 111 -7.65 2.27 3.09
N TYR A 112 -8.27 3.06 2.22
CA TYR A 112 -7.75 3.35 0.89
C TYR A 112 -6.61 4.36 0.99
N MET A 113 -5.52 4.10 0.27
CA MET A 113 -4.32 4.91 0.35
C MET A 113 -3.67 5.06 -1.03
N ARG A 114 -2.96 6.17 -1.23
CA ARG A 114 -2.14 6.40 -2.42
C ARG A 114 -0.75 6.88 -2.04
N LYS A 115 0.19 6.67 -2.94
CA LYS A 115 1.53 7.26 -2.89
C LYS A 115 1.80 7.93 -4.22
N ASP A 116 2.03 9.24 -4.17
CA ASP A 116 2.45 9.99 -5.34
C ASP A 116 3.93 9.69 -5.63
N LEU A 117 4.24 9.42 -6.89
CA LEU A 117 5.59 9.10 -7.33
C LEU A 117 6.18 10.34 -8.00
N PRO A 118 7.40 10.74 -7.63
CA PRO A 118 8.05 11.86 -8.31
C PRO A 118 8.18 11.52 -9.80
N ALA A 119 7.87 12.51 -10.64
CA ALA A 119 8.14 12.41 -12.07
C ALA A 119 9.62 12.07 -12.25
N LYS A 120 9.93 11.18 -13.21
CA LYS A 120 11.31 10.86 -13.53
C LYS A 120 11.98 12.18 -13.94
N LEU A 121 12.93 12.66 -13.14
CA LEU A 121 13.81 13.75 -13.56
C LEU A 121 14.54 13.23 -14.78
N VAL A 122 14.13 13.69 -15.96
CA VAL A 122 14.91 13.48 -17.18
C VAL A 122 16.13 14.38 -17.00
N MET A 123 17.24 13.80 -16.54
CA MET A 123 18.52 14.48 -16.63
C MET A 123 18.86 14.51 -18.13
N SER A 124 18.70 15.70 -18.71
CA SER A 124 19.07 16.06 -20.07
C SER A 124 20.58 15.98 -20.28
#